data_AF-A0A661N497-F1
#
_entry.id   AF-A0A661N497-F1
#
_cell.length_a   1.000
_cell.length_b   1.000
_cell.length_c   1.000
_cell.angle_alpha   90.00
_cell.angle_beta   90.00
_cell.angle_gamma   90.00
#
_symmetry.space_group_name_H-M   'P 1'
#
loop_
_entity.id
_entity.type
_entity.pdbx_description
1 polymer ?
#
loop_
_entity_poly.entity_id
_entity_poly.type
_entity_poly.pdbx_seq_one_letter_code
_entity_poly.pdbx_strand_id
1 'polypeptide(L)'
;MNAEWRYVGSWLRREAGTKQDAGEACQYAMMRVSRGVDGLRAETPTQAVCWLRRVLRTGFSDVYRFANNEPVASALSKLSPKARDRELRRLEAPVVELSTSPGALDGFFDTLLDHVDEWLEVNVTRPMKRAGDRRRAEVALLHHVRKVSLDELRDMLGEAPSRDTLYKWFERGRDEVLLPTLGAWGARAELEDEEAAFVTTLQIILIATRRQKSRKPRRSRRTVRRAVSRGVSDTSVQ
;
A
#
# COMPACT_ATOMS: atom_id res chain seq x y z
N MET A 1 -13.23 26.43 -21.38
CA MET A 1 -12.40 26.62 -20.16
C MET A 1 -12.40 28.12 -19.83
N ASN A 2 -13.06 28.52 -18.74
CA ASN A 2 -13.35 29.94 -18.40
C ASN A 2 -12.06 30.77 -18.20
N ALA A 3 -12.13 32.07 -18.49
CA ALA A 3 -11.02 33.02 -18.38
C ALA A 3 -10.39 33.08 -16.98
N GLU A 4 -11.19 32.85 -15.93
CA GLU A 4 -10.77 32.82 -14.52
C GLU A 4 -9.77 31.68 -14.23
N TRP A 5 -10.00 30.50 -14.81
CA TRP A 5 -9.09 29.36 -14.63
C TRP A 5 -7.76 29.55 -15.35
N ARG A 6 -7.75 30.31 -16.46
CA ARG A 6 -6.50 30.71 -17.14
C ARG A 6 -5.68 31.64 -16.26
N TYR A 7 -6.33 32.56 -15.54
CA TYR A 7 -5.65 33.45 -14.60
C TYR A 7 -5.00 32.67 -13.46
N VAL A 8 -5.75 31.78 -12.79
CA VAL A 8 -5.21 30.93 -11.72
C VAL A 8 -4.03 30.08 -12.19
N GLY A 9 -4.13 29.46 -13.37
CA GLY A 9 -3.03 28.67 -13.95
C GLY A 9 -1.80 29.51 -14.33
N SER A 10 -1.98 30.76 -14.76
CA SER A 10 -0.86 31.68 -15.02
C SER A 10 -0.18 32.13 -13.73
N TRP A 11 -0.96 32.37 -12.67
CA TRP A 11 -0.47 32.75 -11.36
C TRP A 11 0.32 31.61 -10.71
N LEU A 12 -0.21 30.38 -10.73
CA LEU A 12 0.50 29.20 -10.19
C LEU A 12 1.83 28.95 -10.87
N ARG A 13 1.92 29.11 -12.20
CA ARG A 13 3.18 28.98 -12.94
C ARG A 13 4.19 30.05 -12.56
N ARG A 14 3.75 31.29 -12.37
CA ARG A 14 4.61 32.37 -11.88
C ARG A 14 5.12 32.08 -10.47
N GLU A 15 4.25 31.59 -9.59
CA GLU A 15 4.58 31.27 -8.19
C GLU A 15 5.50 30.03 -8.08
N ALA A 16 5.35 29.07 -8.97
CA ALA A 16 6.20 27.88 -9.06
C ALA A 16 7.64 28.22 -9.47
N GLY A 17 7.81 29.27 -10.30
CA GLY A 17 9.10 29.70 -10.81
C GLY A 17 9.75 28.67 -11.73
N THR A 18 11.09 28.63 -11.75
CA THR A 18 11.90 27.75 -12.60
C THR A 18 12.33 26.46 -11.90
N LYS A 19 11.61 26.05 -10.84
CA LYS A 19 11.94 24.83 -10.10
C LYS A 19 11.83 23.59 -11.00
N GLN A 20 12.68 22.60 -10.75
CA GLN A 20 12.52 21.28 -11.32
C GLN A 20 11.09 20.77 -11.03
N ASP A 21 10.45 20.20 -12.05
CA ASP A 21 9.08 19.69 -12.03
C ASP A 21 7.96 20.73 -11.80
N ALA A 22 8.24 22.03 -11.97
CA ALA A 22 7.26 23.11 -11.81
C ALA A 22 6.02 22.93 -12.70
N GLY A 23 6.20 22.40 -13.92
CA GLY A 23 5.09 22.12 -14.85
C GLY A 23 4.09 21.10 -14.29
N GLU A 24 4.58 19.96 -13.83
CA GLU A 24 3.76 18.90 -13.23
C GLU A 24 3.14 19.34 -11.91
N ALA A 25 3.91 20.02 -11.05
CA ALA A 25 3.41 20.55 -9.78
C ALA A 25 2.27 21.55 -10.01
N CYS A 26 2.35 22.39 -11.05
CA CYS A 26 1.29 23.31 -11.45
C CYS A 26 0.05 22.58 -11.96
N GLN A 27 0.21 21.52 -12.77
CA GLN A 27 -0.92 20.71 -13.25
C GLN A 27 -1.63 19.99 -12.09
N TYR A 28 -0.88 19.38 -11.18
CA TYR A 28 -1.44 18.78 -9.96
C TYR A 28 -2.14 19.79 -9.07
N ALA A 29 -1.55 20.98 -8.90
CA ALA A 29 -2.17 22.07 -8.16
C ALA A 29 -3.48 22.49 -8.82
N MET A 30 -3.52 22.67 -10.13
CA MET A 30 -4.75 23.02 -10.87
C MET A 30 -5.87 21.98 -10.69
N MET A 31 -5.54 20.69 -10.77
CA MET A 31 -6.52 19.61 -10.50
C MET A 31 -7.04 19.60 -9.06
N ARG A 32 -6.20 19.96 -8.09
CA ARG A 32 -6.62 20.08 -6.68
C ARG A 32 -7.46 21.31 -6.44
N VAL A 33 -7.13 22.43 -7.07
CA VAL A 33 -7.94 23.64 -6.97
C VAL A 33 -9.33 23.37 -7.56
N SER A 34 -9.43 22.77 -8.75
CA SER A 34 -10.74 22.48 -9.36
C SER A 34 -11.61 21.53 -8.54
N ARG A 35 -11.03 20.58 -7.81
CA ARG A 35 -11.76 19.63 -6.95
C ARG A 35 -12.06 20.15 -5.55
N GLY A 36 -11.30 21.14 -5.08
CA GLY A 36 -11.33 21.61 -3.69
C GLY A 36 -11.88 23.02 -3.50
N VAL A 37 -12.11 23.77 -4.58
CA VAL A 37 -12.56 25.17 -4.52
C VAL A 37 -13.94 25.30 -3.88
N ASP A 38 -14.85 24.34 -4.09
CA ASP A 38 -16.19 24.36 -3.49
C ASP A 38 -16.17 24.24 -1.95
N GLY A 39 -15.07 23.72 -1.39
CA GLY A 39 -14.83 23.61 0.05
C GLY A 39 -14.02 24.76 0.64
N LEU A 40 -13.60 25.75 -0.16
CA LEU A 40 -12.74 26.84 0.30
C LEU A 40 -13.56 27.87 1.09
N ARG A 41 -13.32 27.93 2.41
CA ARG A 41 -13.87 28.96 3.30
C ARG A 41 -12.87 30.11 3.49
N ALA A 42 -12.52 30.78 2.40
CA ALA A 42 -11.68 31.97 2.46
C ALA A 42 -12.59 33.22 2.57
N GLU A 43 -12.48 33.94 3.68
CA GLU A 43 -13.20 35.18 3.93
C GLU A 43 -12.45 36.40 3.36
N THR A 44 -11.15 36.25 3.09
CA THR A 44 -10.32 37.32 2.51
C THR A 44 -9.50 36.83 1.31
N PRO A 45 -9.15 37.72 0.37
CA PRO A 45 -8.26 37.40 -0.76
C PRO A 45 -6.91 36.82 -0.31
N THR A 46 -6.37 37.32 0.80
CA THR A 46 -5.12 36.83 1.37
C THR A 46 -5.22 35.36 1.81
N GLN A 47 -6.35 34.96 2.42
CA GLN A 47 -6.59 33.57 2.80
C GLN A 47 -6.69 32.65 1.58
N ALA A 48 -7.34 33.11 0.50
CA ALA A 48 -7.40 32.37 -0.76
C ALA A 48 -6.00 32.18 -1.37
N VAL A 49 -5.16 33.21 -1.38
CA VAL A 49 -3.76 33.13 -1.84
C VAL A 49 -2.93 32.18 -0.96
N CYS A 50 -3.06 32.26 0.36
CA CYS A 50 -2.38 31.33 1.27
C CYS A 50 -2.79 29.87 1.04
N TRP A 51 -4.07 29.63 0.74
CA TRP A 51 -4.56 28.31 0.37
C TRP A 51 -3.97 27.83 -0.97
N LEU A 52 -3.96 28.67 -2.01
CA LEU A 52 -3.35 28.34 -3.30
C LEU A 52 -1.85 28.02 -3.17
N ARG A 53 -1.09 28.80 -2.41
CA ARG A 53 0.33 28.52 -2.09
C ARG A 53 0.51 27.19 -1.39
N ARG A 54 -0.40 26.85 -0.46
CA ARG A 54 -0.39 25.56 0.23
C ARG A 54 -0.65 24.42 -0.74
N VAL A 55 -1.64 24.55 -1.62
CA VAL A 55 -1.95 23.55 -2.66
C VAL A 55 -0.75 23.35 -3.57
N LEU A 56 -0.12 24.42 -4.07
CA LEU A 56 1.08 24.34 -4.91
C LEU A 56 2.25 23.64 -4.20
N ARG A 57 2.55 24.02 -2.95
CA ARG A 57 3.60 23.38 -2.13
C ARG A 57 3.34 21.89 -1.90
N THR A 58 2.09 21.51 -1.67
CA THR A 58 1.72 20.08 -1.58
C THR A 58 1.86 19.37 -2.92
N GLY A 59 1.57 20.04 -4.04
CA GLY A 59 1.82 19.53 -5.39
C GLY A 59 3.29 19.21 -5.61
N PHE A 60 4.20 20.13 -5.28
CA PHE A 60 5.64 19.87 -5.33
C PHE A 60 6.07 18.70 -4.43
N SER A 61 5.52 18.64 -3.20
CA SER A 61 5.82 17.54 -2.28
C SER A 61 5.35 16.19 -2.84
N ASP A 62 4.21 16.17 -3.54
CA ASP A 62 3.65 14.96 -4.10
C ASP A 62 4.39 14.55 -5.37
N VAL A 63 4.74 15.47 -6.27
CA VAL A 63 5.59 15.20 -7.44
C VAL A 63 6.95 14.66 -7.01
N TYR A 64 7.60 15.32 -6.05
CA TYR A 64 8.86 14.83 -5.46
C TYR A 64 8.68 13.44 -4.82
N ARG A 65 7.55 13.20 -4.14
CA ARG A 65 7.26 11.87 -3.59
C ARG A 65 6.95 10.85 -4.68
N PHE A 66 6.34 11.22 -5.80
CA PHE A 66 6.09 10.30 -6.90
C PHE A 66 7.42 9.92 -7.54
N ALA A 67 8.25 10.90 -7.91
CA ALA A 67 9.58 10.66 -8.45
C ALA A 67 10.46 9.78 -7.53
N ASN A 68 10.40 9.98 -6.20
CA ASN A 68 11.19 9.20 -5.25
C ASN A 68 10.53 7.91 -4.75
N ASN A 69 9.22 7.72 -4.95
CA ASN A 69 8.51 6.49 -4.57
C ASN A 69 8.02 5.68 -5.76
N GLU A 70 8.43 6.02 -6.97
CA GLU A 70 8.15 5.24 -8.16
C GLU A 70 9.00 3.96 -8.11
N PRO A 71 8.38 2.80 -7.86
CA PRO A 71 9.11 1.56 -7.64
C PRO A 71 9.90 1.15 -8.88
N VAL A 72 9.38 1.48 -10.06
CA VAL A 72 10.03 1.24 -11.35
C VAL A 72 11.26 2.14 -11.49
N ALA A 73 11.15 3.45 -11.29
CA ALA A 73 12.31 4.36 -11.37
C ALA A 73 13.40 4.01 -10.32
N SER A 74 13.02 3.62 -9.11
CA SER A 74 13.97 3.18 -8.07
C SER A 74 14.58 1.80 -8.34
N ALA A 75 13.89 0.89 -9.03
CA ALA A 75 14.45 -0.39 -9.43
C ALA A 75 15.38 -0.21 -10.63
N LEU A 76 14.96 0.56 -11.63
CA LEU A 76 15.71 0.89 -12.83
C LEU A 76 16.99 1.69 -12.53
N SER A 77 17.00 2.56 -11.52
CA SER A 77 18.19 3.32 -11.13
C SER A 77 19.28 2.48 -10.46
N LYS A 78 18.94 1.28 -9.97
CA LYS A 78 19.89 0.32 -9.37
C LYS A 78 20.45 -0.67 -10.40
N LEU A 79 19.88 -0.71 -11.61
CA LEU A 79 20.32 -1.59 -12.67
C LEU A 79 21.47 -0.95 -13.46
N SER A 80 22.34 -1.80 -14.02
CA SER A 80 23.31 -1.33 -15.01
C SER A 80 22.58 -0.79 -16.26
N PRO A 81 23.17 0.12 -17.04
CA PRO A 81 22.51 0.71 -18.20
C PRO A 81 21.92 -0.32 -19.17
N LYS A 82 22.62 -1.43 -19.38
CA LYS A 82 22.20 -2.53 -20.28
C LYS A 82 21.02 -3.33 -19.71
N ALA A 83 20.98 -3.54 -18.39
CA ALA A 83 19.86 -4.21 -17.71
C ALA A 83 18.62 -3.31 -17.63
N ARG A 84 18.84 -2.00 -17.44
CA ARG A 84 17.77 -0.98 -17.46
C ARG A 84 17.07 -0.93 -18.82
N ASP A 85 17.82 -0.91 -19.93
CA ASP A 85 17.24 -0.90 -21.28
C ASP A 85 16.47 -2.18 -21.61
N ARG A 86 16.95 -3.34 -21.14
CA ARG A 86 16.22 -4.61 -21.29
C ARG A 86 14.88 -4.55 -20.55
N GLU A 87 14.88 -4.02 -19.33
CA GLU A 87 13.67 -3.95 -18.51
C GLU A 87 12.67 -2.91 -19.03
N LEU A 88 13.14 -1.77 -19.54
CA LEU A 88 12.30 -0.79 -20.23
C LEU A 88 11.61 -1.41 -21.46
N ARG A 89 12.34 -2.17 -22.29
CA ARG A 89 11.74 -2.90 -23.42
C ARG A 89 10.72 -3.95 -23.00
N ARG A 90 10.92 -4.58 -21.83
CA ARG A 90 9.95 -5.53 -21.26
C ARG A 90 8.66 -4.84 -20.80
N LEU A 91 8.78 -3.65 -20.20
CA LEU A 91 7.65 -2.85 -19.74
C LEU A 91 6.88 -2.17 -20.88
N GLU A 92 7.57 -1.82 -21.97
CA GLU A 92 6.98 -1.27 -23.20
C GLU A 92 6.45 -2.35 -24.14
N ALA A 93 6.77 -3.64 -23.89
CA ALA A 93 6.19 -4.73 -24.65
C ALA A 93 4.67 -4.70 -24.49
N PRO A 94 3.92 -4.87 -25.60
CA PRO A 94 2.46 -4.95 -25.51
C PRO A 94 2.11 -6.02 -24.50
N VAL A 95 1.21 -5.67 -23.57
CA VAL A 95 0.64 -6.63 -22.62
C VAL A 95 0.06 -7.75 -23.49
N VAL A 96 0.77 -8.88 -23.56
CA VAL A 96 0.21 -10.10 -24.11
C VAL A 96 -1.00 -10.33 -23.22
N GLU A 97 -2.19 -10.23 -23.79
CA GLU A 97 -3.40 -10.74 -23.16
C GLU A 97 -3.15 -12.23 -22.97
N LEU A 98 -2.53 -12.58 -21.85
CA LEU A 98 -2.43 -13.95 -21.37
C LEU A 98 -3.88 -14.35 -21.16
N SER A 99 -4.43 -15.09 -22.12
CA SER A 99 -5.74 -15.70 -22.01
C SER A 99 -5.70 -16.58 -20.78
N THR A 100 -6.12 -16.02 -19.64
CA THR A 100 -6.08 -16.71 -18.37
C THR A 100 -7.19 -17.72 -18.48
N SER A 101 -6.84 -18.98 -18.73
CA SER A 101 -7.80 -20.06 -18.71
C SER A 101 -8.55 -20.00 -17.37
N PRO A 102 -9.90 -20.09 -17.35
CA PRO A 102 -10.64 -20.15 -16.11
C PRO A 102 -10.06 -21.28 -15.23
N GLY A 103 -9.52 -20.94 -14.06
CA GLY A 103 -8.86 -21.88 -13.15
C GLY A 103 -7.33 -21.82 -13.08
N ALA A 104 -6.65 -21.11 -13.98
CA ALA A 104 -5.19 -20.97 -13.92
C ALA A 104 -4.72 -20.26 -12.62
N LEU A 105 -5.52 -19.31 -12.12
CA LEU A 105 -5.25 -18.64 -10.84
C LEU A 105 -5.50 -19.56 -9.63
N ASP A 106 -6.45 -20.50 -9.73
CA ASP A 106 -6.73 -21.48 -8.68
C ASP A 106 -5.56 -22.47 -8.60
N GLY A 107 -5.17 -23.08 -9.72
CA GLY A 107 -4.03 -24.00 -9.76
C GLY A 107 -2.72 -23.33 -9.31
N PHE A 108 -2.54 -22.05 -9.62
CA PHE A 108 -1.40 -21.30 -9.11
C PHE A 108 -1.45 -21.11 -7.59
N PHE A 109 -2.62 -20.80 -7.01
CA PHE A 109 -2.73 -20.69 -5.55
C PHE A 109 -2.47 -22.04 -4.88
N ASP A 110 -2.89 -23.14 -5.49
CA ASP A 110 -2.55 -24.48 -4.99
C ASP A 110 -1.03 -24.68 -4.99
N THR A 111 -0.32 -24.39 -6.09
CA THR A 111 1.16 -24.47 -6.13
C THR A 111 1.84 -23.57 -5.10
N LEU A 112 1.39 -22.32 -4.96
CA LEU A 112 1.93 -21.43 -3.93
C LEU A 112 1.71 -21.99 -2.53
N LEU A 113 0.54 -22.56 -2.29
CA LEU A 113 0.20 -23.13 -1.01
C LEU A 113 0.98 -24.41 -0.71
N ASP A 114 1.34 -25.20 -1.73
CA ASP A 114 2.28 -26.32 -1.61
C ASP A 114 3.66 -25.81 -1.18
N HIS A 115 4.16 -24.73 -1.78
CA HIS A 115 5.41 -24.10 -1.34
C HIS A 115 5.33 -23.50 0.07
N VAL A 116 4.15 -23.01 0.48
CA VAL A 116 3.92 -22.60 1.88
C VAL A 116 4.03 -23.81 2.80
N ASP A 117 3.45 -24.95 2.44
CA ASP A 117 3.52 -26.17 3.24
C ASP A 117 4.97 -26.69 3.33
N GLU A 118 5.71 -26.72 2.22
CA GLU A 118 7.16 -27.02 2.20
C GLU A 118 7.95 -26.09 3.14
N TRP A 119 7.72 -24.79 3.03
CA TRP A 119 8.41 -23.80 3.85
C TRP A 119 8.06 -23.95 5.34
N LEU A 120 6.79 -24.22 5.66
CA LEU A 120 6.33 -24.43 7.03
C LEU A 120 6.88 -25.73 7.64
N GLU A 121 7.00 -26.81 6.86
CA GLU A 121 7.66 -28.04 7.30
C GLU A 121 9.10 -27.77 7.76
N VAL A 122 9.84 -26.96 7.00
CA VAL A 122 11.25 -26.61 7.31
C VAL A 122 11.35 -25.63 8.50
N ASN A 123 10.48 -24.62 8.57
CA ASN A 123 10.66 -23.47 9.46
C ASN A 123 9.79 -23.51 10.72
N VAL A 124 8.80 -24.41 10.80
CA VAL A 124 7.85 -24.47 11.92
C VAL A 124 7.75 -25.90 12.46
N THR A 125 8.32 -26.10 13.64
CA THR A 125 8.44 -27.44 14.27
C THR A 125 7.11 -28.03 14.73
N ARG A 126 6.12 -27.21 15.09
CA ARG A 126 4.86 -27.68 15.71
C ARG A 126 3.77 -27.90 14.67
N PRO A 127 3.22 -29.13 14.49
CA PRO A 127 2.20 -29.41 13.47
C PRO A 127 0.94 -28.55 13.58
N MET A 128 0.42 -28.34 14.79
CA MET A 128 -0.76 -27.47 14.98
C MET A 128 -0.48 -26.01 14.61
N LYS A 129 0.77 -25.54 14.80
CA LYS A 129 1.15 -24.19 14.39
C LYS A 129 1.22 -24.11 12.86
N ARG A 130 1.78 -25.12 12.18
CA ARG A 130 1.79 -25.21 10.71
C ARG A 130 0.39 -25.11 10.13
N ALA A 131 -0.54 -25.93 10.59
CA ALA A 131 -1.94 -25.89 10.14
C ALA A 131 -2.56 -24.49 10.33
N GLY A 132 -2.29 -23.85 11.47
CA GLY A 132 -2.74 -22.48 11.73
C GLY A 132 -2.10 -21.42 10.82
N ASP A 133 -0.79 -21.53 10.56
CA ASP A 133 -0.05 -20.63 9.68
C ASP A 133 -0.45 -20.79 8.21
N ARG A 134 -0.65 -22.04 7.77
CA ARG A 134 -1.18 -22.39 6.44
C ARG A 134 -2.57 -21.80 6.21
N ARG A 135 -3.46 -21.92 7.21
CA ARG A 135 -4.80 -21.31 7.14
C ARG A 135 -4.73 -19.79 7.11
N ARG A 136 -3.82 -19.17 7.86
CA ARG A 136 -3.59 -17.72 7.81
C ARG A 136 -3.10 -17.25 6.43
N ALA A 137 -2.20 -18.01 5.80
CA ALA A 137 -1.71 -17.71 4.46
C ALA A 137 -2.84 -17.76 3.42
N GLU A 138 -3.71 -18.77 3.48
CA GLU A 138 -4.88 -18.90 2.61
C GLU A 138 -5.84 -17.70 2.75
N VAL A 139 -6.19 -17.33 3.99
CA VAL A 139 -7.03 -16.15 4.26
C VAL A 139 -6.37 -14.86 3.74
N ALA A 140 -5.04 -14.77 3.82
CA ALA A 140 -4.30 -13.64 3.26
C ALA A 140 -4.36 -13.56 1.73
N LEU A 141 -4.30 -14.69 1.02
CA LEU A 141 -4.46 -14.73 -0.44
C LEU A 141 -5.87 -14.30 -0.85
N LEU A 142 -6.89 -14.85 -0.20
CA LEU A 142 -8.29 -14.49 -0.45
C LEU A 142 -8.53 -12.98 -0.24
N HIS A 143 -8.00 -12.41 0.84
CA HIS A 143 -8.20 -10.99 1.14
C HIS A 143 -7.36 -10.08 0.24
N HIS A 144 -6.05 -10.33 0.10
CA HIS A 144 -5.15 -9.38 -0.56
C HIS A 144 -5.12 -9.53 -2.07
N VAL A 145 -5.35 -10.73 -2.60
CA VAL A 145 -5.28 -11.02 -4.03
C VAL A 145 -6.69 -11.07 -4.63
N ARG A 146 -7.57 -11.94 -4.12
CA ARG A 146 -8.96 -12.05 -4.62
C ARG A 146 -9.89 -10.93 -4.16
N LYS A 147 -9.44 -10.08 -3.24
CA LYS A 147 -10.23 -8.96 -2.68
C LYS A 147 -11.53 -9.40 -2.01
N VAL A 148 -11.59 -10.64 -1.51
CA VAL A 148 -12.74 -11.13 -0.73
C VAL A 148 -12.90 -10.26 0.52
N SER A 149 -14.13 -9.83 0.77
CA SER A 149 -14.46 -8.99 1.91
C SER A 149 -14.32 -9.74 3.23
N LEU A 150 -14.22 -9.01 4.35
CA LEU A 150 -14.13 -9.66 5.68
C LEU A 150 -15.41 -10.39 6.07
N ASP A 151 -16.54 -9.99 5.49
CA ASP A 151 -17.84 -10.59 5.80
C ASP A 151 -17.99 -11.90 5.00
N GLU A 152 -17.64 -11.91 3.71
CA GLU A 152 -17.56 -13.14 2.91
C GLU A 152 -16.54 -14.14 3.47
N LEU A 153 -15.36 -13.66 3.92
CA LEU A 153 -14.38 -14.53 4.58
C LEU A 153 -14.94 -15.16 5.85
N ARG A 154 -15.76 -14.45 6.62
CA ARG A 154 -16.43 -15.02 7.80
C ARG A 154 -17.37 -16.15 7.39
N ASP A 155 -18.15 -15.93 6.35
CA ASP A 155 -19.14 -16.90 5.87
C ASP A 155 -18.45 -18.16 5.33
N MET A 156 -17.33 -18.00 4.62
CA MET A 156 -16.51 -19.11 4.12
C MET A 156 -15.83 -19.94 5.23
N LEU A 157 -15.51 -19.31 6.37
CA LEU A 157 -14.78 -19.96 7.46
C LEU A 157 -15.70 -20.70 8.46
N GLY A 158 -17.02 -20.49 8.37
CA GLY A 158 -18.04 -21.22 9.15
C GLY A 158 -18.14 -20.81 10.61
N GLU A 159 -17.02 -20.80 11.35
CA GLU A 159 -16.94 -20.17 12.66
C GLU A 159 -16.60 -18.69 12.48
N ALA A 160 -17.16 -17.80 13.30
CA ALA A 160 -17.06 -16.36 13.14
C ALA A 160 -15.94 -15.77 14.02
N PRO A 161 -14.65 -15.84 13.63
CA PRO A 161 -13.63 -15.02 14.26
C PRO A 161 -14.04 -13.56 14.13
N SER A 162 -13.81 -12.80 15.20
CA SER A 162 -14.07 -11.35 15.17
C SER A 162 -13.34 -10.70 13.99
N ARG A 163 -13.86 -9.57 13.49
CA ARG A 163 -13.18 -8.80 12.44
C ARG A 163 -11.72 -8.46 12.80
N ASP A 164 -11.42 -8.23 14.09
CA ASP A 164 -10.06 -8.00 14.58
C ASP A 164 -9.19 -9.27 14.51
N THR A 165 -9.77 -10.43 14.80
CA THR A 165 -9.11 -11.73 14.66
C THR A 165 -8.78 -12.01 13.20
N LEU A 166 -9.74 -11.82 12.27
CA LEU A 166 -9.50 -11.97 10.84
C LEU A 166 -8.44 -10.99 10.33
N TYR A 167 -8.51 -9.76 10.81
CA TYR A 167 -7.49 -8.75 10.51
C TYR A 167 -6.09 -9.23 10.87
N LYS A 168 -5.93 -9.76 12.08
CA LYS A 168 -4.65 -10.33 12.51
C LYS A 168 -4.26 -11.56 11.70
N TRP A 169 -5.23 -12.40 11.32
CA TRP A 169 -4.97 -13.62 10.56
C TRP A 169 -4.39 -13.32 9.18
N PHE A 170 -5.02 -12.47 8.39
CA PHE A 170 -4.51 -12.18 7.05
C PHE A 170 -3.22 -11.33 7.10
N GLU A 171 -3.05 -10.44 8.08
CA GLU A 171 -1.81 -9.67 8.22
C GLU A 171 -0.63 -10.56 8.61
N ARG A 172 -0.84 -11.49 9.55
CA ARG A 172 0.19 -12.47 9.93
C ARG A 172 0.45 -13.49 8.83
N GLY A 173 -0.60 -13.96 8.16
CA GLY A 173 -0.46 -14.84 6.99
C GLY A 173 0.39 -14.19 5.90
N ARG A 174 0.22 -12.89 5.67
CA ARG A 174 1.08 -12.12 4.76
C ARG A 174 2.52 -12.02 5.25
N ASP A 175 2.72 -11.46 6.45
CA ASP A 175 4.04 -11.01 6.92
C ASP A 175 4.91 -12.16 7.44
N GLU A 176 4.30 -13.16 8.07
CA GLU A 176 5.02 -14.26 8.73
C GLU A 176 5.13 -15.51 7.85
N VAL A 177 4.28 -15.64 6.81
CA VAL A 177 4.21 -16.88 6.00
C VAL A 177 4.41 -16.61 4.52
N LEU A 178 3.51 -15.86 3.86
CA LEU A 178 3.53 -15.67 2.41
C LEU A 178 4.77 -14.92 1.92
N LEU A 179 5.12 -13.79 2.53
CA LEU A 179 6.30 -13.01 2.10
C LEU A 179 7.61 -13.80 2.30
N PRO A 180 7.85 -14.46 3.46
CA PRO A 180 9.00 -15.35 3.62
C PRO A 180 9.03 -16.51 2.61
N THR A 181 7.88 -17.17 2.38
CA THR A 181 7.78 -18.28 1.42
C THR A 181 8.13 -17.82 0.01
N LEU A 182 7.53 -16.72 -0.45
CA LEU A 182 7.83 -16.13 -1.76
C LEU A 182 9.29 -15.67 -1.87
N GLY A 183 9.88 -15.19 -0.78
CA GLY A 183 11.30 -14.83 -0.74
C GLY A 183 12.21 -16.04 -0.92
N ALA A 184 11.89 -17.16 -0.26
CA ALA A 184 12.62 -18.41 -0.40
C ALA A 184 12.42 -19.05 -1.79
N TRP A 185 11.19 -19.05 -2.30
CA TRP A 185 10.86 -19.55 -3.63
C TRP A 185 11.56 -18.75 -4.72
N GLY A 186 11.46 -17.42 -4.67
CA GLY A 186 12.09 -16.49 -5.61
C GLY A 186 13.63 -16.52 -5.64
N ALA A 187 14.27 -17.09 -4.61
CA ALA A 187 15.72 -17.26 -4.55
C ALA A 187 16.21 -18.59 -5.17
N ARG A 188 15.30 -19.47 -5.59
CA ARG A 188 15.66 -20.73 -6.27
C ARG A 188 16.21 -20.41 -7.67
N ALA A 189 17.38 -20.98 -8.00
CA ALA A 189 18.09 -20.72 -9.25
C ALA A 189 17.39 -21.31 -10.50
N GLU A 190 16.42 -22.21 -10.29
CA GLU A 190 15.77 -23.02 -11.33
C GLU A 190 14.36 -22.52 -11.70
N LEU A 191 13.96 -21.34 -11.22
CA LEU A 191 12.66 -20.76 -11.58
C LEU A 191 12.61 -20.42 -13.07
N GLU A 192 11.52 -20.82 -13.72
CA GLU A 192 11.24 -20.37 -15.07
C GLU A 192 10.92 -18.87 -15.08
N ASP A 193 11.16 -18.19 -16.21
CA ASP A 193 11.01 -16.73 -16.34
C ASP A 193 9.59 -16.24 -16.01
N GLU A 194 8.58 -17.07 -16.29
CA GLU A 194 7.17 -16.79 -16.01
C GLU A 194 6.86 -16.91 -14.51
N GLU A 195 7.38 -17.95 -13.86
CA GLU A 195 7.24 -18.16 -12.42
C GLU A 195 7.94 -17.07 -11.62
N ALA A 196 9.16 -16.68 -12.02
CA ALA A 196 9.91 -15.60 -11.41
C ALA A 196 9.19 -14.25 -11.52
N ALA A 197 8.62 -13.95 -12.69
CA ALA A 197 7.81 -12.75 -12.91
C ALA A 197 6.55 -12.75 -12.03
N PHE A 198 5.92 -13.91 -11.88
CA PHE A 198 4.75 -14.07 -11.04
C PHE A 198 5.08 -13.86 -9.55
N VAL A 199 6.08 -14.57 -9.03
CA VAL A 199 6.52 -14.45 -7.61
C VAL A 199 6.83 -13.00 -7.29
N THR A 200 7.53 -12.31 -8.19
CA THR A 200 7.82 -10.88 -8.08
C THR A 200 6.54 -10.04 -8.04
N THR A 201 5.60 -10.29 -8.94
CA THR A 201 4.31 -9.57 -9.00
C THR A 201 3.51 -9.76 -7.73
N LEU A 202 3.42 -10.99 -7.21
CA LEU A 202 2.69 -11.28 -5.99
C LEU A 202 3.35 -10.63 -4.75
N GLN A 203 4.68 -10.66 -4.66
CA GLN A 203 5.42 -9.93 -3.63
C GLN A 203 5.11 -8.42 -3.69
N ILE A 204 5.09 -7.82 -4.89
CA ILE A 204 4.74 -6.41 -5.07
C ILE A 204 3.33 -6.13 -4.56
N ILE A 205 2.33 -6.95 -4.94
CA ILE A 205 0.94 -6.80 -4.47
C ILE A 205 0.87 -6.85 -2.95
N LEU A 206 1.49 -7.85 -2.33
CA LEU A 206 1.48 -8.03 -0.87
C LEU A 206 2.20 -6.87 -0.16
N ILE A 207 3.34 -6.41 -0.65
CA ILE A 207 4.07 -5.27 -0.06
C ILE A 207 3.30 -3.94 -0.24
N ALA A 208 2.69 -3.73 -1.40
CA ALA A 208 1.92 -2.51 -1.69
C ALA A 208 0.72 -2.35 -0.75
N THR A 209 0.05 -3.45 -0.38
CA THR A 209 -1.07 -3.42 0.57
C THR A 209 -0.65 -2.90 1.95
N ARG A 210 0.58 -3.20 2.40
CA ARG A 210 1.13 -2.68 3.67
C ARG A 210 1.37 -1.17 3.61
N ARG A 211 1.89 -0.66 2.48
CA ARG A 211 2.20 0.78 2.29
C ARG A 211 0.94 1.64 2.20
N GLN A 212 -0.16 1.12 1.65
CA GLN A 212 -1.44 1.83 1.67
C GLN A 212 -1.99 2.00 3.10
N LYS A 213 -1.71 1.06 4.01
CA LYS A 213 -2.13 1.13 5.42
C LYS A 213 -1.22 2.02 6.27
N SER A 214 0.10 2.03 6.03
CA SER A 214 1.02 2.93 6.76
C SER A 214 0.82 4.41 6.43
N ARG A 215 0.20 4.71 5.27
CA ARG A 215 -0.22 6.06 4.87
C ARG A 215 -1.51 6.54 5.54
N LYS A 216 -2.27 5.66 6.20
CA LYS A 216 -3.40 6.10 7.04
C LYS A 216 -2.84 6.72 8.32
N PRO A 217 -3.15 7.98 8.65
CA PRO A 217 -2.68 8.59 9.89
C PRO A 217 -3.11 7.71 11.06
N ARG A 218 -2.14 7.23 11.85
CA ARG A 218 -2.43 6.49 13.08
C ARG A 218 -3.36 7.36 13.93
N ARG A 219 -4.56 6.86 14.24
CA ARG A 219 -5.47 7.53 15.17
C ARG A 219 -4.70 7.68 16.49
N SER A 220 -4.40 8.92 16.85
CA SER A 220 -3.77 9.27 18.13
C SER A 220 -4.51 8.52 19.24
N ARG A 221 -3.81 7.61 19.93
CA ARG A 221 -4.32 7.03 21.16
C ARG A 221 -4.38 8.18 22.15
N ARG A 222 -5.58 8.75 22.29
CA ARG A 222 -5.89 9.71 23.36
C ARG A 222 -5.76 8.93 24.67
N THR A 223 -4.59 9.03 25.30
CA THR A 223 -4.34 8.49 26.63
C THR A 223 -5.21 9.29 27.59
N VAL A 224 -6.40 8.78 27.88
CA VAL A 224 -7.22 9.29 28.98
C VAL A 224 -6.52 8.82 30.26
N ARG A 225 -5.60 9.65 30.76
CA ARG A 225 -5.12 9.53 32.15
C ARG A 225 -6.32 9.83 33.05
N ARG A 226 -7.00 8.78 33.49
CA ARG A 226 -7.93 8.85 34.62
C ARG A 226 -7.10 9.22 35.85
N ALA A 227 -7.30 10.44 36.35
CA ALA A 227 -6.82 10.82 37.67
C ALA A 227 -7.53 9.92 38.69
N VAL A 228 -6.78 9.00 39.27
CA VAL A 228 -7.22 8.21 40.42
C VAL A 228 -7.25 9.17 41.60
N SER A 229 -8.46 9.55 42.01
CA SER A 229 -8.76 10.13 43.30
C SER A 229 -8.25 9.20 44.40
N ARG A 230 -7.07 9.48 44.94
CA ARG A 230 -6.65 8.92 46.23
C ARG A 230 -7.39 9.69 47.31
N GLY A 231 -8.38 9.03 47.90
CA GLY A 231 -8.88 9.40 49.21
C GLY A 231 -7.73 9.28 50.21
N VAL A 232 -7.42 10.40 50.86
CA VAL A 232 -6.68 10.39 52.12
C VAL A 232 -7.75 10.36 53.19
N SER A 233 -7.95 9.17 53.76
CA SER A 233 -8.60 8.98 55.04
C SER A 233 -7.68 9.63 56.08
N ASP A 234 -8.09 10.75 56.67
CA ASP A 234 -7.47 11.23 57.89
C ASP A 234 -8.32 10.76 59.07
N THR A 235 -7.68 9.95 59.91
CA THR A 235 -8.26 9.29 61.08
C THR A 235 -7.51 9.82 62.29
N SER A 236 -8.27 10.17 63.33
CA SER A 236 -7.84 10.44 64.72
C SER A 236 -7.37 11.87 64.99
N VAL A 237 -8.14 12.70 65.71
CA VAL A 237 -8.44 12.66 67.17
C VAL A 237 -7.17 12.89 68.00
N GLN A 238 -6.96 14.14 68.42
CA GLN A 238 -6.96 14.59 69.82
C GLN A 238 -6.98 16.12 69.88
#